data_AF-A0A941SP48-F1
#
_entry.id   AF-A0A941SP48-F1
#
_cell.length_a   1.000
_cell.length_b   1.000
_cell.length_c   1.000
_cell.angle_alpha   90.00
_cell.angle_beta   90.00
_cell.angle_gamma   90.00
#
_symmetry.space_group_name_H-M   'P 1'
#
loop_
_entity.id
_entity.type
_entity.pdbx_description
1 polymer ?
#
loop_
_entity_poly.entity_id
_entity_poly.type
_entity_poly.pdbx_seq_one_letter_code
_entity_poly.pdbx_strand_id
1 'polypeptide(L)'
;MFYLWDIELFHKILKSGYQVESCGLSAAERPIRYLTVMSIISFRILFITYLQKYKDSMKADVVFTPDELTILSLWSNKVDKNISSPLSLVEAVKILAQKGGFFNRKSDKTPDFITIWRELKKLSECIDSCKMMTRAFINAQVTEENFLRYGYS
;
A
#
# COMPACT_ATOMS: atom_id res chain seq x y z
N MET A 1 -20.46 -14.02 11.75
CA MET A 1 -20.83 -15.04 10.76
C MET A 1 -21.13 -14.31 9.45
N PHE A 2 -20.10 -13.94 8.68
CA PHE A 2 -20.21 -13.21 7.42
C PHE A 2 -19.45 -14.02 6.39
N TYR A 3 -20.14 -14.58 5.39
CA TYR A 3 -19.49 -15.39 4.35
C TYR A 3 -19.90 -14.91 2.95
N LEU A 4 -21.13 -14.42 2.77
CA LEU A 4 -21.60 -13.93 1.47
C LEU A 4 -21.12 -12.52 1.15
N TRP A 5 -21.07 -11.62 2.14
CA TRP A 5 -20.61 -10.24 1.94
C TRP A 5 -19.13 -10.18 1.55
N ASP A 6 -18.28 -11.04 2.12
CA ASP A 6 -16.85 -11.03 1.84
C ASP A 6 -16.54 -11.56 0.43
N ILE A 7 -17.31 -12.53 -0.06
CA ILE A 7 -17.20 -13.04 -1.44
C ILE A 7 -17.71 -11.99 -2.44
N GLU A 8 -18.85 -11.35 -2.15
CA GLU A 8 -19.36 -10.27 -3.00
C GLU A 8 -18.36 -9.11 -3.05
N LEU A 9 -17.77 -8.74 -1.91
CA LEU A 9 -16.74 -7.72 -1.81
C LEU A 9 -15.46 -8.11 -2.56
N PHE A 10 -15.03 -9.37 -2.46
CA PHE A 10 -13.91 -9.92 -3.25
C PHE A 10 -14.16 -9.77 -4.76
N HIS A 11 -15.33 -10.22 -5.22
CA HIS A 11 -15.71 -10.12 -6.63
C HIS A 11 -15.88 -8.66 -7.07
N LYS A 12 -16.36 -7.79 -6.18
CA LYS A 12 -16.49 -6.35 -6.43
C LYS A 12 -15.12 -5.69 -6.55
N ILE A 13 -14.15 -6.00 -5.69
CA ILE A 13 -12.77 -5.52 -5.81
C ILE A 13 -12.17 -5.95 -7.16
N LEU A 14 -12.33 -7.22 -7.52
CA LEU A 14 -11.84 -7.77 -8.80
C LEU A 14 -12.47 -7.06 -10.01
N LYS A 15 -13.78 -6.77 -9.97
CA LYS A 15 -14.49 -6.12 -11.08
C LYS A 15 -14.27 -4.61 -11.13
N SER A 16 -14.42 -3.91 -10.02
CA SER A 16 -14.37 -2.44 -9.96
C SER A 16 -12.96 -1.87 -9.97
N GLY A 17 -11.98 -2.61 -9.45
CA GLY A 17 -10.60 -2.14 -9.36
C GLY A 17 -9.89 -2.07 -10.71
N TYR A 18 -10.37 -2.82 -11.72
CA TYR A 18 -9.51 -3.14 -12.84
C TYR A 18 -10.14 -3.26 -14.22
N GLN A 19 -11.40 -2.82 -14.42
CA GLN A 19 -12.06 -2.79 -15.73
C GLN A 19 -11.70 -4.02 -16.59
N VAL A 20 -11.91 -5.23 -16.05
CA VAL A 20 -11.50 -6.48 -16.72
C VAL A 20 -12.11 -6.59 -18.14
N GLU A 21 -13.17 -5.84 -18.41
CA GLU A 21 -13.83 -5.72 -19.71
C GLU A 21 -13.10 -4.81 -20.74
N SER A 22 -12.17 -3.94 -20.33
CA SER A 22 -11.46 -3.03 -21.25
C SER A 22 -10.11 -3.57 -21.74
N CYS A 23 -9.65 -4.69 -21.20
CA CYS A 23 -8.42 -5.33 -21.64
C CYS A 23 -8.72 -6.29 -22.79
N GLY A 24 -8.64 -5.81 -24.03
CA GLY A 24 -8.66 -6.64 -25.24
C GLY A 24 -7.51 -7.66 -25.22
N LEU A 25 -7.75 -8.84 -24.66
CA LEU A 25 -6.75 -9.87 -24.43
C LEU A 25 -6.84 -10.98 -25.48
N SER A 26 -6.22 -10.75 -26.63
CA SER A 26 -5.73 -11.82 -27.51
C SER A 26 -4.57 -12.56 -26.81
N ALA A 27 -4.88 -13.55 -25.96
CA ALA A 27 -4.07 -14.72 -25.57
C ALA A 27 -4.53 -15.26 -24.20
N ALA A 28 -5.08 -16.48 -24.18
CA ALA A 28 -5.78 -17.09 -23.04
C ALA A 28 -4.92 -17.41 -21.78
N GLU A 29 -3.59 -17.32 -21.84
CA GLU A 29 -2.71 -17.58 -20.68
C GLU A 29 -2.45 -16.36 -19.78
N ARG A 30 -2.51 -15.15 -20.34
CA ARG A 30 -2.35 -13.89 -19.59
C ARG A 30 -3.43 -13.63 -18.52
N PRO A 31 -4.73 -13.96 -18.72
CA PRO A 31 -5.74 -13.69 -17.71
C PRO A 31 -5.55 -14.49 -16.40
N ILE A 32 -4.99 -15.70 -16.45
CA ILE A 32 -4.85 -16.56 -15.26
C ILE A 32 -3.83 -15.98 -14.26
N ARG A 33 -2.62 -15.64 -14.72
CA ARG A 33 -1.57 -15.07 -13.84
C ARG A 33 -2.03 -13.74 -13.23
N TYR A 34 -2.68 -12.94 -14.06
CA TYR A 34 -3.25 -11.68 -13.63
C TYR A 34 -4.33 -11.87 -12.56
N LEU A 35 -5.25 -12.81 -12.76
CA LEU A 35 -6.29 -13.16 -11.78
C LEU A 35 -5.67 -13.64 -10.45
N THR A 36 -4.60 -14.43 -10.49
CA THR A 36 -3.90 -14.89 -9.28
C THR A 36 -3.34 -13.71 -8.47
N VAL A 37 -2.64 -12.78 -9.11
CA VAL A 37 -2.09 -11.59 -8.44
C VAL A 37 -3.21 -10.74 -7.86
N MET A 38 -4.28 -10.50 -8.63
CA MET A 38 -5.42 -9.71 -8.18
C MET A 38 -6.17 -10.38 -7.03
N SER A 39 -6.23 -11.71 -7.00
CA SER A 39 -6.82 -12.45 -5.90
C SER A 39 -6.06 -12.25 -4.59
N ILE A 40 -4.72 -12.28 -4.63
CA ILE A 40 -3.87 -12.05 -3.45
C ILE A 40 -4.08 -10.62 -2.92
N ILE A 41 -4.09 -9.64 -3.81
CA ILE A 41 -4.33 -8.24 -3.47
C ILE A 41 -5.71 -8.04 -2.85
N SER A 42 -6.74 -8.64 -3.45
CA SER A 42 -8.11 -8.54 -2.98
C SER A 42 -8.26 -9.16 -1.59
N PHE A 43 -7.61 -10.30 -1.36
CA PHE A 43 -7.54 -10.92 -0.03
C PHE A 43 -6.84 -10.01 0.99
N ARG A 44 -5.74 -9.35 0.62
CA ARG A 44 -5.05 -8.39 1.50
C ARG A 44 -5.98 -7.25 1.93
N ILE A 45 -6.74 -6.67 1.01
CA ILE A 45 -7.70 -5.58 1.32
C ILE A 45 -8.82 -6.07 2.24
N LEU A 46 -9.36 -7.26 1.98
CA LEU A 46 -10.39 -7.88 2.82
C LEU A 46 -9.85 -8.13 4.23
N PHE A 47 -8.62 -8.62 4.33
CA PHE A 47 -7.97 -8.89 5.60
C PHE A 47 -7.76 -7.60 6.41
N ILE A 48 -7.32 -6.51 5.77
CA ILE A 48 -7.22 -5.19 6.40
C ILE A 48 -8.59 -4.74 6.93
N THR A 49 -9.61 -4.78 6.08
CA THR A 49 -10.98 -4.35 6.43
C THR A 49 -11.55 -5.18 7.59
N TYR A 50 -11.30 -6.49 7.59
CA TYR A 50 -11.69 -7.39 8.67
C TYR A 50 -11.00 -7.01 9.99
N LEU A 51 -9.67 -6.87 9.97
CA LEU A 51 -8.91 -6.55 11.16
C LEU A 51 -9.27 -5.18 11.75
N GLN A 52 -9.58 -4.19 10.92
CA GLN A 52 -10.07 -2.88 11.35
C GLN A 52 -11.44 -2.91 12.05
N LYS A 53 -12.23 -3.97 11.84
CA LYS A 53 -13.59 -4.08 12.41
C LYS A 53 -13.61 -4.88 13.69
N TYR A 54 -12.69 -5.83 13.83
CA TYR A 54 -12.71 -6.82 14.91
C TYR A 54 -11.52 -6.72 15.87
N LYS A 55 -10.42 -6.07 15.47
CA LYS A 55 -9.17 -6.04 16.25
C LYS A 55 -8.44 -4.70 16.14
N ASP A 56 -9.09 -3.66 16.64
CA ASP A 56 -8.66 -2.26 16.54
C ASP A 56 -7.32 -1.95 17.23
N SER A 57 -6.92 -2.76 18.22
CA SER A 57 -5.68 -2.60 18.99
C SER A 57 -4.47 -3.35 18.42
N MET A 58 -4.60 -4.01 17.26
CA MET A 58 -3.48 -4.67 16.60
C MET A 58 -2.41 -3.68 16.12
N LYS A 59 -1.16 -4.14 16.13
CA LYS A 59 -0.04 -3.42 15.50
C LYS A 59 -0.15 -3.51 13.97
N ALA A 60 0.27 -2.46 13.29
CA ALA A 60 0.20 -2.36 11.83
C ALA A 60 1.24 -3.25 11.11
N ASP A 61 2.29 -3.69 11.81
CA ASP A 61 3.32 -4.63 11.34
C ASP A 61 2.79 -6.00 10.91
N VAL A 62 1.59 -6.38 11.36
CA VAL A 62 0.91 -7.63 10.97
C VAL A 62 0.51 -7.61 9.49
N VAL A 63 0.26 -6.44 8.91
CA VAL A 63 -0.31 -6.32 7.55
C VAL A 63 0.51 -5.42 6.62
N PHE A 64 1.26 -4.49 7.18
CA PHE A 64 2.11 -3.55 6.45
C PHE A 64 3.57 -3.93 6.62
N THR A 65 4.31 -3.86 5.51
CA THR A 65 5.76 -4.04 5.49
C THR A 65 6.46 -2.86 6.16
N PRO A 66 7.74 -3.03 6.59
CA PRO A 66 8.51 -1.94 7.18
C PRO A 66 8.61 -0.70 6.27
N ASP A 67 8.77 -0.90 4.96
CA ASP A 67 8.81 0.19 3.97
C ASP A 67 7.48 0.94 3.92
N GLU A 68 6.36 0.22 3.88
CA GLU A 68 5.02 0.81 3.89
C GLU A 68 4.78 1.60 5.18
N LEU A 69 5.16 1.07 6.33
CA LEU A 69 5.04 1.77 7.62
C LEU A 69 5.91 3.03 7.67
N THR A 70 7.10 3.00 7.07
CA THR A 70 8.00 4.15 6.97
C THR A 70 7.37 5.24 6.11
N ILE A 71 6.85 4.93 4.93
CA ILE A 71 6.20 5.93 4.09
C ILE A 71 4.91 6.45 4.73
N LEU A 72 4.12 5.59 5.39
CA LEU A 72 2.93 6.02 6.13
C LEU A 72 3.28 6.99 7.28
N SER A 73 4.37 6.75 8.01
CA SER A 73 4.81 7.66 9.08
C SER A 73 5.19 9.03 8.50
N LEU A 74 5.92 9.07 7.37
CA LEU A 74 6.23 10.29 6.63
C LEU A 74 4.96 11.02 6.17
N TRP A 75 3.98 10.29 5.63
CA TRP A 75 2.71 10.88 5.18
C TRP A 75 1.89 11.51 6.30
N SER A 76 2.05 11.02 7.52
CA SER A 76 1.36 11.53 8.71
C SER A 76 2.01 12.79 9.33
N ASN A 77 3.10 13.31 8.73
CA ASN A 77 3.95 14.36 9.30
C ASN A 77 4.40 14.08 10.74
N LYS A 78 4.42 12.81 11.17
CA LYS A 78 4.91 12.38 12.49
C LYS A 78 6.43 12.20 12.51
N VAL A 79 7.16 12.76 11.55
CA VAL A 79 8.62 12.60 11.37
C VAL A 79 9.40 12.97 12.64
N ASP A 80 8.88 13.89 13.45
CA ASP A 80 9.51 14.33 14.71
C ASP A 80 9.08 13.55 15.97
N LYS A 81 8.02 12.74 15.90
CA LYS A 81 7.59 11.94 17.06
C LYS A 81 8.25 10.59 16.94
N ASN A 82 9.37 10.44 17.65
CA ASN A 82 9.99 9.18 18.07
C ASN A 82 9.13 7.98 17.67
N ILE A 83 9.63 7.16 16.75
CA ILE A 83 9.07 5.88 16.27
C ILE A 83 8.98 4.83 17.42
N SER A 84 8.94 5.29 18.67
CA SER A 84 8.96 4.46 19.87
C SER A 84 7.64 3.72 20.10
N SER A 85 6.56 4.07 19.38
CA SER A 85 5.28 3.37 19.47
C SER A 85 4.93 2.79 18.10
N PRO A 86 4.82 1.45 17.95
CA PRO A 86 4.39 0.86 16.68
C PRO A 86 3.00 1.38 16.34
N LEU A 87 2.83 1.86 15.11
CA LEU A 87 1.55 2.36 14.60
C LEU A 87 0.47 1.30 14.81
N SER A 88 -0.70 1.69 15.35
CA SER A 88 -1.84 0.77 15.37
C SER A 88 -2.37 0.56 13.96
N LEU A 89 -2.97 -0.59 13.70
CA LEU A 89 -3.53 -0.92 12.38
C LEU A 89 -4.59 0.11 11.96
N VAL A 90 -5.45 0.52 12.89
CA VAL A 90 -6.50 1.51 12.62
C VAL A 90 -5.90 2.87 12.26
N GLU A 91 -4.84 3.31 12.95
CA GLU A 91 -4.15 4.55 12.60
C GLU A 91 -3.46 4.48 11.24
N ALA A 92 -2.77 3.37 10.95
CA ALA A 92 -2.09 3.16 9.66
C ALA A 92 -3.06 3.26 8.49
N VAL A 93 -4.22 2.60 8.60
CA VAL A 93 -5.23 2.63 7.54
C VAL A 93 -5.93 4.01 7.48
N LYS A 94 -6.11 4.71 8.60
CA LYS A 94 -6.61 6.09 8.59
C LYS A 94 -5.66 7.03 7.84
N ILE A 95 -4.35 6.94 8.12
CA ILE A 95 -3.32 7.73 7.44
C ILE A 95 -3.33 7.42 5.94
N LEU A 96 -3.38 6.12 5.59
CA LEU A 96 -3.49 5.65 4.21
C LEU A 96 -4.70 6.28 3.51
N ALA A 97 -5.89 6.18 4.12
CA ALA A 97 -7.12 6.70 3.55
C ALA A 97 -7.11 8.24 3.42
N GLN A 98 -6.51 8.95 4.38
CA GLN A 98 -6.45 10.41 4.38
C GLN A 98 -5.72 10.97 3.16
N LYS A 99 -4.67 10.29 2.67
CA LYS A 99 -4.01 10.67 1.41
C LYS A 99 -4.90 10.52 0.17
N GLY A 100 -5.97 9.73 0.28
CA GLY A 100 -6.97 9.56 -0.76
C GLY A 100 -8.13 10.54 -0.75
N GLY A 101 -8.08 11.57 0.10
CA GLY A 101 -9.18 12.51 0.29
C GLY A 101 -10.20 12.05 1.33
N PHE A 102 -9.88 11.04 2.15
CA PHE A 102 -10.70 10.71 3.31
C PHE A 102 -10.48 11.77 4.40
N PHE A 103 -11.41 12.71 4.50
CA PHE A 103 -11.42 13.68 5.57
C PHE A 103 -11.90 12.97 6.83
N ASN A 104 -11.01 12.55 7.72
CA ASN A 104 -11.32 11.84 8.96
C ASN A 104 -12.23 12.65 9.93
N ARG A 105 -13.51 12.88 9.58
CA ARG A 105 -14.49 13.58 10.42
C ARG A 105 -14.98 12.61 11.49
N LYS A 106 -15.36 13.12 12.66
CA LYS A 106 -15.83 12.31 13.81
C LYS A 106 -17.03 11.39 13.51
N SER A 107 -17.75 11.63 12.42
CA SER A 107 -18.91 10.84 11.97
C SER A 107 -18.64 9.99 10.72
N ASP A 108 -17.42 10.00 10.17
CA ASP A 108 -17.15 9.25 8.95
C ASP A 108 -17.00 7.76 9.24
N LYS A 109 -17.62 6.97 8.36
CA LYS A 109 -17.54 5.51 8.37
C LYS A 109 -16.10 5.07 8.14
N THR A 110 -15.79 3.83 8.53
CA THR A 110 -14.51 3.19 8.19
C THR A 110 -14.23 3.30 6.69
N PRO A 111 -12.96 3.51 6.28
CA PRO A 111 -12.60 3.66 4.88
C PRO A 111 -13.15 2.52 4.02
N ASP A 112 -13.74 2.85 2.87
CA ASP A 112 -14.27 1.84 1.96
C ASP A 112 -13.13 1.07 1.26
N PHE A 113 -13.39 -0.16 0.83
CA PHE A 113 -12.38 -1.02 0.22
C PHE A 113 -11.75 -0.41 -1.04
N ILE A 114 -12.53 0.35 -1.82
CA ILE A 114 -12.05 1.06 -3.03
C ILE A 114 -11.03 2.13 -2.63
N THR A 115 -11.30 2.85 -1.53
CA THR A 115 -10.38 3.85 -1.00
C THR A 115 -9.09 3.18 -0.54
N ILE A 116 -9.18 2.11 0.25
CA ILE A 116 -8.00 1.37 0.72
C ILE A 116 -7.16 0.89 -0.47
N TRP A 117 -7.79 0.26 -1.46
CA TRP A 117 -7.11 -0.22 -2.68
C TRP A 117 -6.36 0.90 -3.41
N ARG A 118 -7.05 2.00 -3.73
CA ARG A 118 -6.48 3.12 -4.48
C ARG A 118 -5.27 3.72 -3.77
N GLU A 119 -5.37 3.86 -2.45
CA GLU A 119 -4.30 4.44 -1.66
C GLU A 119 -3.15 3.46 -1.41
N LEU A 120 -3.40 2.15 -1.31
CA LEU A 120 -2.34 1.13 -1.32
C LEU A 120 -1.53 1.17 -2.62
N LYS A 121 -2.20 1.34 -3.76
CA LYS A 121 -1.51 1.48 -5.06
C LYS A 121 -0.58 2.70 -5.07
N LYS A 122 -1.07 3.87 -4.66
CA LYS A 122 -0.23 5.08 -4.55
C LYS A 122 0.91 4.91 -3.55
N LEU A 123 0.67 4.19 -2.46
CA LEU A 123 1.71 3.86 -1.48
C LEU A 123 2.83 3.04 -2.13
N SER A 124 2.48 2.00 -2.91
CA SER A 124 3.48 1.23 -3.64
C SER A 124 4.26 2.06 -4.66
N GLU A 125 3.59 2.93 -5.42
CA GLU A 125 4.24 3.83 -6.38
C GLU A 125 5.21 4.80 -5.69
N CYS A 126 4.85 5.29 -4.49
CA CYS A 126 5.70 6.15 -3.68
C CYS A 126 6.93 5.40 -3.14
N ILE A 127 6.75 4.17 -2.66
CA ILE A 127 7.86 3.32 -2.19
C ILE A 127 8.84 3.05 -3.33
N ASP A 128 8.35 2.70 -4.52
CA ASP A 128 9.20 2.45 -5.69
C ASP A 128 9.98 3.70 -6.07
N SER A 129 9.33 4.86 -6.09
CA SER A 129 9.97 6.15 -6.35
C SER A 129 11.08 6.47 -5.34
N CYS A 130 10.82 6.27 -4.04
CA CYS A 130 11.82 6.45 -2.99
C CYS A 130 13.00 5.50 -3.17
N LYS A 131 12.74 4.22 -3.44
CA LYS A 131 13.80 3.22 -3.68
C LYS A 131 14.67 3.57 -4.88
N MET A 132 14.06 4.03 -5.97
CA MET A 132 14.79 4.50 -7.16
C MET A 132 15.68 5.70 -6.82
N MET A 133 15.16 6.67 -6.08
CA MET A 133 15.92 7.84 -5.65
C MET A 133 17.10 7.47 -4.74
N THR A 134 16.88 6.60 -3.75
CA THR A 134 17.95 6.12 -2.86
C THR A 134 19.03 5.38 -3.64
N ARG A 135 18.67 4.53 -4.60
CA ARG A 135 19.65 3.86 -5.47
C ARG A 135 20.44 4.85 -6.32
N ALA A 136 19.78 5.85 -6.90
CA ALA A 136 20.44 6.88 -7.68
C ALA A 136 21.43 7.69 -6.83
N PHE A 137 21.04 8.06 -5.60
CA PHE A 137 21.90 8.77 -4.67
C PHE A 137 23.13 7.94 -4.27
N ILE A 138 22.93 6.67 -3.90
CA ILE A 138 24.04 5.76 -3.56
C ILE A 138 24.99 5.60 -4.75
N ASN A 139 24.44 5.41 -5.96
CA ASN A 139 25.27 5.27 -7.16
C ASN A 139 26.06 6.56 -7.45
N ALA A 140 25.48 7.74 -7.22
CA ALA A 140 26.19 9.02 -7.39
C ALA A 140 27.35 9.15 -6.40
N GLN A 141 27.13 8.84 -5.12
CA GLN A 141 28.17 8.86 -4.08
C GLN A 141 29.31 7.88 -4.38
N VAL A 142 28.99 6.65 -4.81
CA VAL A 142 29.98 5.65 -5.22
C VAL A 142 30.78 6.13 -6.44
N THR A 143 30.14 6.85 -7.36
CA THR A 143 30.83 7.40 -8.54
C THR A 143 31.80 8.53 -8.15
N GLU A 144 31.40 9.42 -7.24
CA GLU A 144 32.27 10.47 -6.68
C GLU A 144 33.46 9.88 -5.92
N GLU A 145 33.23 8.88 -5.06
CA GLU A 145 34.31 8.20 -4.34
C GLU A 145 35.27 7.48 -5.29
N ASN A 146 34.77 6.81 -6.32
CA ASN A 146 35.61 6.15 -7.32
C ASN A 146 36.39 7.16 -8.17
N PHE A 147 35.81 8.31 -8.47
CA PHE A 147 36.50 9.40 -9.18
C PHE A 147 37.62 9.99 -8.32
N LEU A 148 37.41 10.15 -7.01
CA LEU A 148 38.42 10.61 -6.06
C LEU A 148 39.52 9.56 -5.81
N ARG A 149 39.20 8.26 -5.90
CA ARG A 149 40.15 7.16 -5.65
C ARG A 149 40.99 6.78 -6.87
N TYR A 150 40.46 6.94 -8.07
CA TYR A 150 41.08 6.47 -9.33
C TYR A 150 41.21 7.58 -10.39
N GLY A 151 41.19 8.85 -9.98
CA GLY A 151 41.27 10.00 -10.89
C GLY A 151 42.37 9.82 -11.95
N TYR A 152 41.94 9.77 -13.22
CA TYR A 152 42.80 9.57 -14.38
C TYR A 152 43.88 10.66 -14.47
N SER A 153 45.12 10.21 -14.65
CA SER A 153 46.24 11.01 -15.21
C SER A 153 46.11 11.08 -16.73
#